data_AF-A0A8S3Z471-F1
#
_entry.id   AF-A0A8S3Z471-F1
#
_cell.length_a   1.000
_cell.length_b   1.000
_cell.length_c   1.000
_cell.angle_alpha   90.00
_cell.angle_beta   90.00
_cell.angle_gamma   90.00
#
_symmetry.space_group_name_H-M   'P 1'
#
loop_
_entity.id
_entity.type
_entity.pdbx_description
1 polymer ?
#
loop_
_entity_poly.entity_id
_entity_poly.type
_entity_poly.pdbx_seq_one_letter_code
_entity_poly.pdbx_strand_id
1 'polypeptide(L)'
;MPEDNETYDMADSYCEPEASDMAVLLQANEDKILNASMKALKSGSLTPLVKEELRFTIQSRRLAAGKGELKLEEFKKPPKRKLVTDEERKRAQVRRLQNREAAQRFRQRQKDQASYLSENNYQLKWQAEQLSTEVAGITTIN
;
A
#
# COMPACT_ATOMS: atom_id res chain seq x y z
N MET A 1 -25.21 -57.66 -45.21
CA MET A 1 -24.06 -56.97 -44.58
C MET A 1 -24.55 -56.47 -43.24
N PRO A 2 -24.06 -57.03 -42.13
CA PRO A 2 -24.48 -56.66 -40.78
C PRO A 2 -23.86 -55.32 -40.36
N GLU A 3 -24.62 -54.55 -39.58
CA GLU A 3 -24.20 -53.28 -39.00
C GLU A 3 -23.33 -53.54 -37.77
N ASP A 4 -22.07 -53.13 -37.84
CA ASP A 4 -21.15 -53.14 -36.70
C ASP A 4 -21.44 -51.92 -35.82
N ASN A 5 -22.18 -52.16 -34.74
CA ASN A 5 -22.45 -51.21 -33.68
C ASN A 5 -21.21 -51.14 -32.78
N GLU A 6 -20.27 -50.25 -33.09
CA GLU A 6 -19.10 -49.99 -32.24
C GLU A 6 -19.53 -49.31 -30.94
N THR A 7 -19.64 -50.12 -29.89
CA THR A 7 -19.76 -49.67 -28.50
C THR A 7 -18.51 -48.89 -28.13
N TYR A 8 -18.62 -47.57 -28.06
CA TYR A 8 -17.55 -46.69 -27.55
C TYR A 8 -17.41 -46.93 -26.03
N ASP A 9 -16.44 -47.76 -25.64
CA ASP A 9 -15.99 -47.89 -24.25
C ASP A 9 -15.28 -46.58 -23.85
N MET A 10 -16.06 -45.63 -23.33
CA MET A 10 -15.59 -44.44 -22.63
C MET A 10 -15.04 -44.82 -21.24
N ALA A 11 -14.12 -45.78 -21.19
CA ALA A 11 -13.27 -46.01 -20.03
C ALA A 11 -12.10 -45.02 -20.08
N ASP A 12 -12.42 -43.73 -20.14
CA ASP A 12 -11.45 -42.68 -19.90
C ASP A 12 -10.96 -42.83 -18.47
N SER A 13 -9.73 -43.32 -18.40
CA SER A 13 -8.75 -43.24 -17.34
C SER A 13 -8.93 -42.02 -16.43
N TYR A 14 -9.83 -42.14 -15.44
CA TYR A 14 -9.68 -41.40 -14.20
C TYR A 14 -8.47 -42.00 -13.50
N CYS A 15 -7.30 -41.41 -13.75
CA CYS A 15 -6.14 -41.61 -12.90
C CYS A 15 -6.51 -41.03 -11.53
N GLU A 16 -7.11 -41.86 -10.69
CA GLU A 16 -7.29 -41.58 -9.27
C GLU A 16 -5.89 -41.29 -8.72
N PRO A 17 -5.65 -40.13 -8.10
CA PRO A 17 -4.36 -39.83 -7.51
C PRO A 17 -4.07 -40.91 -6.46
N GLU A 18 -3.01 -41.70 -6.68
CA GLU A 18 -2.65 -42.75 -5.74
C GLU A 18 -2.40 -42.13 -4.36
N ALA A 19 -2.83 -42.81 -3.29
CA ALA A 19 -2.69 -42.32 -1.91
C ALA A 19 -1.25 -41.88 -1.54
N SER A 20 -0.27 -42.38 -2.28
CA SER A 20 1.13 -41.96 -2.28
C SER A 20 1.32 -40.46 -2.55
N ASP A 21 0.63 -39.89 -3.54
CA ASP A 21 0.81 -38.49 -3.95
C ASP A 21 0.27 -37.50 -2.91
N MET A 22 -0.81 -37.87 -2.22
CA MET A 22 -1.34 -37.08 -1.11
C MET A 22 -0.41 -37.08 0.10
N ALA A 23 0.22 -38.21 0.41
CA ALA A 23 1.18 -38.32 1.52
C ALA A 23 2.42 -37.43 1.31
N VAL A 24 2.92 -37.36 0.07
CA VAL A 24 4.08 -36.51 -0.29
C VAL A 24 3.77 -35.01 -0.12
N LEU A 25 2.55 -34.58 -0.46
CA LEU A 25 2.12 -33.18 -0.28
C LEU A 25 1.95 -32.80 1.20
N LEU A 26 1.44 -33.70 2.03
CA LEU A 26 1.37 -33.53 3.48
C LEU A 26 2.78 -33.36 4.07
N GLN A 27 3.70 -34.25 3.72
CA GLN A 27 5.10 -34.20 4.18
C GLN A 27 5.78 -32.87 3.79
N ALA A 28 5.60 -32.42 2.54
CA ALA A 28 6.19 -31.16 2.07
C ALA A 28 5.63 -29.91 2.75
N ASN A 29 4.42 -29.99 3.31
CA ASN A 29 3.81 -28.90 4.08
C ASN A 29 4.27 -28.92 5.54
N GLU A 30 4.44 -30.10 6.13
CA GLU A 30 5.04 -30.29 7.46
C GLU A 30 6.46 -29.71 7.52
N ASP A 31 7.28 -29.97 6.50
CA ASP A 31 8.63 -29.44 6.41
C ASP A 31 8.68 -27.90 6.40
N LYS A 32 7.71 -27.25 5.75
CA LYS A 32 7.64 -25.78 5.68
C LYS A 32 7.29 -25.19 7.05
N ILE A 33 6.35 -25.80 7.76
CA ILE A 33 5.97 -25.39 9.11
C ILE A 33 7.13 -25.60 10.08
N LEU A 34 7.80 -26.76 10.03
CA LEU A 34 8.96 -27.05 10.86
C LEU A 34 10.10 -26.03 10.61
N ASN A 35 10.37 -25.72 9.34
CA ASN A 35 11.35 -24.70 8.98
C ASN A 35 10.96 -23.29 9.46
N ALA A 36 9.68 -22.92 9.37
CA ALA A 36 9.17 -21.66 9.88
C ALA A 36 9.29 -21.56 11.40
N SER A 37 8.97 -22.63 12.14
CA SER A 37 9.14 -22.75 13.58
C SER A 37 10.60 -22.56 13.99
N MET A 38 11.52 -23.23 13.31
CA MET A 38 12.96 -23.07 13.57
C MET A 38 13.46 -21.65 13.29
N LYS A 39 12.94 -20.98 12.25
CA LYS A 39 13.28 -19.58 11.96
C LYS A 39 12.69 -18.62 12.99
N ALA A 40 11.46 -18.86 13.44
CA ALA A 40 10.82 -18.04 14.46
C ALA A 40 11.58 -18.12 15.78
N LEU A 41 11.96 -19.35 16.19
CA LEU A 41 12.78 -19.58 17.38
C LEU A 41 14.14 -18.88 17.29
N LYS A 42 14.85 -18.99 16.16
CA LYS A 42 16.16 -18.36 15.95
C LYS A 42 16.11 -16.83 15.89
N SER A 43 15.04 -16.27 15.31
CA SER A 43 14.91 -14.81 15.11
C SER A 43 14.19 -14.09 16.24
N GLY A 44 13.54 -14.82 17.15
CA GLY A 44 12.68 -14.24 18.20
C GLY A 44 11.42 -13.56 17.66
N SER A 45 11.08 -13.77 16.38
CA SER A 45 9.92 -13.15 15.72
C SER A 45 8.98 -14.22 15.19
N LEU A 46 7.67 -14.04 15.42
CA LEU A 46 6.62 -14.92 14.91
C LEU A 46 6.35 -14.76 13.40
N THR A 47 6.93 -13.74 12.76
CA THR A 47 6.70 -13.45 11.33
C THR A 47 6.87 -14.65 10.39
N PRO A 48 7.85 -15.56 10.56
CA PRO A 48 7.98 -16.74 9.70
C PRO A 48 6.76 -17.66 9.73
N LEU A 49 6.13 -17.85 10.90
CA LEU A 49 4.95 -18.69 11.06
C LEU A 49 3.70 -18.02 10.48
N VAL A 50 3.50 -16.74 10.79
CA VAL A 50 2.39 -15.93 10.24
C VAL A 50 2.43 -15.93 8.71
N LYS A 51 3.63 -15.92 8.12
CA LYS A 51 3.79 -15.98 6.66
C LYS A 51 3.28 -17.30 6.06
N GLU A 52 3.55 -18.44 6.70
CA GLU A 52 3.04 -19.72 6.21
C GLU A 52 1.52 -19.83 6.40
N GLU A 53 0.97 -19.36 7.51
CA GLU A 53 -0.48 -19.31 7.74
C GLU A 53 -1.20 -18.47 6.66
N LEU A 54 -0.68 -17.27 6.38
CA LEU A 54 -1.21 -16.40 5.33
C LEU A 54 -1.13 -17.06 3.95
N ARG A 55 -0.02 -17.76 3.66
CA ARG A 55 0.16 -18.49 2.41
C ARG A 55 -0.92 -19.57 2.24
N PHE A 56 -1.16 -20.39 3.27
CA PHE A 56 -2.21 -21.41 3.24
C PHE A 56 -3.59 -20.79 3.06
N THR A 57 -3.89 -19.72 3.80
CA THR A 57 -5.17 -19.01 3.70
C THR A 57 -5.43 -18.49 2.28
N ILE A 58 -4.41 -17.90 1.65
CA ILE A 58 -4.52 -17.41 0.27
C ILE A 58 -4.72 -18.58 -0.70
N GLN A 59 -3.96 -19.66 -0.53
CA GLN A 59 -4.05 -20.84 -1.38
C GLN A 59 -5.44 -21.48 -1.33
N SER A 60 -5.97 -21.71 -0.12
CA SER A 60 -7.29 -22.31 0.07
C SER A 60 -8.40 -21.46 -0.57
N ARG A 61 -8.32 -20.13 -0.43
CA ARG A 61 -9.28 -19.22 -1.07
C ARG A 61 -9.19 -19.23 -2.60
N ARG A 62 -7.99 -19.38 -3.16
CA ARG A 62 -7.80 -19.49 -4.62
C ARG A 62 -8.43 -20.76 -5.16
N LEU A 63 -8.11 -21.90 -4.55
CA LEU A 63 -8.64 -23.20 -4.96
C LEU A 63 -10.17 -23.22 -4.87
N ALA A 64 -10.75 -22.69 -3.79
CA ALA A 64 -12.19 -22.55 -3.64
C ALA A 64 -12.84 -21.67 -4.72
N ALA A 65 -12.10 -20.68 -5.23
CA ALA A 65 -12.55 -19.83 -6.34
C ALA A 65 -12.25 -20.43 -7.73
N GLY A 66 -11.85 -21.70 -7.81
CA GLY A 66 -11.45 -22.38 -9.06
C GLY A 66 -10.15 -21.83 -9.66
N LYS A 67 -9.41 -21.01 -8.92
CA LYS A 67 -8.10 -20.50 -9.34
C LYS A 67 -7.07 -21.54 -8.93
N GLY A 68 -6.31 -22.04 -9.89
CA GLY A 68 -5.24 -22.99 -9.63
C GLY A 68 -4.22 -22.50 -8.60
N GLU A 69 -3.34 -23.42 -8.21
CA GLU A 69 -2.34 -23.19 -7.17
C GLU A 69 -1.49 -21.93 -7.40
N LEU A 70 -1.20 -21.19 -6.33
CA LEU A 70 -0.34 -20.01 -6.41
C LEU A 70 1.12 -20.43 -6.63
N LYS A 71 1.57 -20.39 -7.89
CA LYS A 71 2.97 -20.67 -8.24
C LYS A 71 3.80 -19.40 -8.08
N LEU A 72 4.87 -19.46 -7.28
CA LEU A 72 5.77 -18.31 -7.07
C LEU A 72 6.45 -17.86 -8.38
N GLU A 73 6.57 -18.76 -9.36
CA GLU A 73 7.07 -18.46 -10.71
C GLU A 73 6.21 -17.45 -11.48
N GLU A 74 4.93 -17.28 -11.11
CA GLU A 74 4.05 -16.27 -11.72
C GLU A 74 4.47 -14.84 -11.33
N PHE A 75 5.17 -14.68 -10.22
CA PHE A 75 5.67 -13.38 -9.77
C PHE A 75 6.99 -13.08 -10.46
N LYS A 76 6.92 -12.43 -11.63
CA LYS A 76 8.09 -11.81 -12.26
C LYS A 76 8.77 -10.93 -11.22
N LYS A 77 10.06 -11.19 -10.96
CA LYS A 77 10.88 -10.32 -10.08
C LYS A 77 10.70 -8.88 -10.57
N PRO A 78 10.49 -7.91 -9.67
CA PRO A 78 10.37 -6.51 -10.08
C PRO A 78 11.59 -6.14 -10.92
N PRO A 79 11.40 -5.41 -12.03
CA PRO A 79 12.52 -5.02 -12.87
C PRO A 79 13.57 -4.34 -12.01
N LYS A 80 14.84 -4.77 -12.15
CA LYS A 80 15.96 -4.15 -11.42
C LYS A 80 15.92 -2.66 -11.72
N ARG A 81 15.89 -1.83 -10.66
CA ARG A 81 15.89 -0.36 -10.81
C ARG A 81 17.12 0.02 -11.63
N LYS A 82 16.92 0.78 -12.71
CA LYS A 82 18.03 1.30 -13.52
C LYS A 82 18.93 2.16 -12.63
N LEU A 83 20.24 2.04 -12.83
CA LEU A 83 21.19 2.91 -12.15
C LEU A 83 20.93 4.36 -12.60
N VAL A 84 20.82 5.26 -11.62
CA VAL A 84 20.60 6.69 -11.88
C VAL A 84 21.85 7.24 -12.56
N THR A 85 21.68 7.87 -13.72
CA THR A 85 22.80 8.50 -14.43
C THR A 85 23.27 9.75 -13.69
N ASP A 86 24.52 10.18 -13.91
CA ASP A 86 25.04 11.38 -13.25
C ASP A 86 24.25 12.65 -13.64
N GLU A 87 23.70 12.70 -14.85
CA GLU A 87 22.83 13.79 -15.29
C GLU A 87 21.49 13.82 -14.56
N GLU A 88 20.87 12.66 -14.31
CA GLU A 88 19.66 12.54 -13.52
C GLU A 88 19.91 12.97 -12.07
N ARG A 89 21.07 12.61 -11.51
CA ARG A 89 21.49 13.03 -10.17
C ARG A 89 21.65 14.54 -10.07
N LYS A 90 22.31 15.18 -11.04
CA LYS A 90 22.45 16.65 -11.11
C LYS A 90 21.09 17.34 -11.23
N ARG A 91 20.21 16.86 -12.13
CA ARG A 91 18.84 17.40 -12.27
C ARG A 91 18.03 17.27 -10.98
N ALA A 92 18.15 16.14 -10.27
CA ALA A 92 17.48 15.94 -9.00
C ALA A 92 17.99 16.90 -7.92
N GLN A 93 19.30 17.19 -7.87
CA GLN A 93 19.85 18.18 -6.94
C GLN A 93 19.32 19.58 -7.22
N VAL A 94 19.33 20.01 -8.49
CA VAL A 94 18.79 21.33 -8.88
C VAL A 94 17.32 21.45 -8.47
N ARG A 95 16.49 20.44 -8.76
CA ARG A 95 15.08 20.44 -8.35
C ARG A 95 14.89 20.51 -6.84
N ARG A 96 15.75 19.85 -6.05
CA ARG A 96 15.70 19.92 -4.58
C ARG A 96 15.98 21.32 -4.07
N LEU A 97 16.99 21.99 -4.64
CA LEU A 97 17.33 23.37 -4.27
C LEU A 97 16.20 24.34 -4.63
N GLN A 98 15.66 24.23 -5.85
CA GLN A 98 14.53 25.06 -6.29
C GLN A 98 13.29 24.87 -5.41
N ASN A 99 12.93 23.62 -5.09
CA ASN A 99 11.81 23.36 -4.18
C ASN A 99 12.05 23.89 -2.77
N ARG A 100 13.30 23.83 -2.29
CA ARG A 100 13.66 24.40 -0.99
C ARG A 100 13.44 25.91 -0.97
N GLU A 101 13.93 26.63 -1.98
CA GLU A 101 13.75 28.07 -2.12
C GLU A 101 12.27 28.44 -2.27
N ALA A 102 11.54 27.71 -3.12
CA ALA A 102 10.11 27.93 -3.33
C ALA A 102 9.32 27.73 -2.02
N ALA A 103 9.63 26.69 -1.25
CA ALA A 103 8.99 26.44 0.03
C ALA A 103 9.29 27.53 1.07
N GLN A 104 10.53 28.04 1.11
CA GLN A 104 10.89 29.17 1.97
C GLN A 104 10.10 30.42 1.60
N ARG A 105 10.05 30.78 0.31
CA ARG A 105 9.27 31.93 -0.18
C ARG A 105 7.77 31.77 0.09
N PHE A 106 7.24 30.56 -0.04
CA PHE A 106 5.84 30.28 0.28
C PHE A 106 5.54 30.53 1.76
N ARG A 107 6.36 29.98 2.66
CA ARG A 107 6.21 30.19 4.12
C ARG A 107 6.36 31.65 4.51
N GLN A 108 7.31 32.36 3.91
CA GLN A 108 7.49 33.79 4.17
C GLN A 108 6.24 34.58 3.76
N ARG A 109 5.73 34.37 2.54
CA ARG A 109 4.50 35.04 2.07
C ARG A 109 3.29 34.74 2.96
N GLN A 110 3.16 33.51 3.44
CA GLN A 110 2.10 33.14 4.37
C GLN A 110 2.21 33.90 5.69
N LYS A 111 3.43 34.05 6.23
CA LYS A 111 3.69 34.83 7.44
C LYS A 111 3.37 36.31 7.22
N ASP A 112 3.87 36.90 6.13
CA ASP A 112 3.66 38.31 5.81
C ASP A 112 2.17 38.62 5.64
N GLN A 113 1.43 37.74 4.95
CA GLN A 113 -0.02 37.87 4.79
C GLN A 113 -0.75 37.77 6.13
N ALA A 114 -0.37 36.83 7.00
CA ALA A 114 -0.96 36.71 8.33
C ALA A 114 -0.70 37.96 9.18
N SER A 115 0.52 38.49 9.15
CA SER A 115 0.88 39.74 9.83
C SER A 115 0.05 40.92 9.31
N TYR A 116 -0.03 41.09 7.99
CA TYR A 116 -0.83 42.15 7.37
C TYR A 116 -2.32 42.08 7.75
N LEU A 117 -2.92 40.89 7.71
CA LEU A 117 -4.32 40.70 8.08
C LEU A 117 -4.57 40.96 9.57
N SER A 118 -3.61 40.60 10.42
CA SER A 118 -3.68 40.86 11.86
C SER A 118 -3.62 42.35 12.17
N GLU A 119 -2.71 43.07 11.52
CA GLU A 119 -2.57 44.52 11.68
C GLU A 119 -3.83 45.25 11.19
N ASN A 120 -4.35 44.88 10.02
CA ASN A 120 -5.61 45.43 9.52
C ASN A 120 -6.80 45.15 10.45
N ASN A 121 -6.89 43.94 11.02
CA ASN A 121 -7.94 43.63 11.99
C ASN A 121 -7.84 44.52 13.22
N TYR A 122 -6.63 44.75 13.71
CA TYR A 122 -6.40 45.63 14.85
C TYR A 122 -6.85 47.06 14.53
N GLN A 123 -6.44 47.61 13.39
CA GLN A 123 -6.84 48.95 12.95
C GLN A 123 -8.36 49.09 12.81
N LEU A 124 -9.03 48.11 12.17
CA LEU A 124 -10.48 48.13 12.00
C LEU A 124 -11.22 48.04 13.34
N LYS A 125 -10.74 47.22 14.28
CA LYS A 125 -11.32 47.14 15.63
C LYS A 125 -11.16 48.45 16.38
N TRP A 126 -9.99 49.05 16.31
CA TRP A 126 -9.73 50.35 16.93
C TRP A 126 -10.65 51.43 16.37
N GLN A 127 -10.79 51.51 15.03
CA GLN A 127 -11.72 52.45 14.39
C GLN A 127 -13.19 52.21 14.80
N ALA A 128 -13.62 50.94 14.84
CA ALA A 128 -14.97 50.59 15.27
C ALA A 128 -15.25 50.99 16.72
N GLU A 129 -14.26 50.81 17.61
CA GLU A 129 -14.35 51.23 19.01
C GLU A 129 -14.47 52.76 19.12
N GLN A 130 -13.62 53.51 18.41
CA GLN A 130 -13.70 54.98 18.39
C GLN A 130 -15.08 55.46 17.91
N LEU A 131 -15.55 54.97 16.76
CA LEU A 131 -16.87 55.35 16.23
C LEU A 131 -18.01 54.95 17.17
N SER A 132 -17.92 53.78 17.81
CA SER A 132 -18.94 53.36 18.77
C SER A 132 -18.99 54.28 20.00
N THR A 133 -17.84 54.76 20.49
CA THR A 133 -17.81 55.73 21.60
C THR A 133 -18.41 57.08 21.20
N GLU A 134 -18.15 57.53 19.96
CA GLU A 134 -18.71 58.77 19.43
C GLU A 134 -20.23 58.69 19.30
N VAL A 135 -20.74 57.61 18.71
CA VAL A 135 -22.18 57.35 18.60
C VAL A 135 -22.83 57.29 19.99
N ALA A 136 -22.23 56.55 20.93
CA ALA A 136 -22.74 56.47 22.30
C ALA A 136 -22.82 57.86 22.96
N GLY A 137 -21.79 58.69 22.80
CA GLY A 137 -21.77 60.06 23.29
C GLY A 137 -22.91 60.91 22.72
N ILE A 138 -23.16 60.84 21.41
CA ILE A 138 -24.25 61.57 20.76
C ILE A 138 -25.63 61.08 21.23
N THR A 139 -25.81 59.76 21.36
CA THR A 139 -27.09 59.17 21.83
C THR A 139 -27.40 59.44 23.30
N THR A 140 -26.41 59.80 24.11
CA THR A 140 -26.61 60.11 25.54
C THR A 140 -26.98 61.58 25.79
N ILE A 141 -26.74 62.45 24.80
CA ILE A 141 -26.96 63.91 24.90
C ILE A 141 -28.35 64.31 24.38
N ASN A 142 -29.01 63.46 23.56
CA ASN A 142 -30.39 63.64 23.10
C ASN A 142 -31.37 62.83 23.95
#